data_AF-A0A7I2V4Z2-F1
#
_entry.id   AF-A0A7I2V4Z2-F1
#
_cell.length_a   1.000
_cell.length_b   1.000
_cell.length_c   1.000
_cell.angle_alpha   90.00
_cell.angle_beta   90.00
_cell.angle_gamma   90.00
#
_symmetry.space_group_name_H-M   'P 1'
#
loop_
_entity.id
_entity.type
_entity.pdbx_description
1 polymer ?
#
loop_
_entity_poly.entity_id
_entity_poly.type
_entity_poly.pdbx_seq_one_letter_code
_entity_poly.pdbx_strand_id
1 'polypeptide(L)'
;MQSTSNHLWLLSDILGQGATANVFRGRHKKTGDLFAIKVFNNISFLRPVDVQMREFEVLKKLNHKNIVKLFAIEEETTTRHKVLIMEFCPCGSLYTVLEEPSNAYGLPESEFLIVLRDVVGGMNHLRENGIVHRDIKPGNIMRVIGEDGQSVYKLTDFGAARELEDDEQFVSLYGTEEYLHPDMYERAVLRKDHQKKYGATVDLWSIGVTFYHAATGSLPFRPFEGPRRNKEVMYKIITGKPSGAISGVQKAENGPIDWSGDMPVSCSLSRGLQVLLTPVLANILEADQEKCWGFDQFFAETSDILHRMVIHVFSLQQMTAHKIYIHSYNTATIFHELVYKQTKIISSNQELIYEGRRLVLEPGRLAQHFPKTTEENPIFVVSREPLNTIGLIYEKISLPKVHPRYDLDGDASMAKAITGVVCYACRIASTLLLYQELMRKGIRWLIELIKDDYNETVHKKTEVVITLDFCIRNIEKTVKVYEKLMKINLEAAELGEISDIHTKLLRIIKA
;
A
#
# COMPACT_ATOMS: atom_id res chain seq x y z
N MET A 1 -31.87 28.87 -12.55
CA MET A 1 -32.18 28.06 -11.35
C MET A 1 -33.21 27.02 -11.74
N GLN A 2 -33.13 25.81 -11.21
CA GLN A 2 -34.13 24.74 -11.38
C GLN A 2 -34.54 24.21 -9.99
N SER A 3 -35.66 23.50 -9.92
CA SER A 3 -36.15 22.98 -8.64
C SER A 3 -37.02 21.74 -8.79
N THR A 4 -37.17 21.00 -7.71
CA THR A 4 -38.19 19.94 -7.53
C THR A 4 -39.22 20.43 -6.50
N SER A 5 -40.08 19.54 -5.98
CA SER A 5 -40.93 19.84 -4.82
C SER A 5 -40.11 20.33 -3.63
N ASN A 6 -39.03 19.61 -3.27
CA ASN A 6 -38.30 19.83 -2.01
C ASN A 6 -36.89 20.39 -2.17
N HIS A 7 -36.31 20.43 -3.39
CA HIS A 7 -34.93 20.85 -3.62
C HIS A 7 -34.83 21.97 -4.67
N LEU A 8 -33.77 22.77 -4.61
CA LEU A 8 -33.43 23.75 -5.64
C LEU A 8 -31.91 23.77 -5.89
N TRP A 9 -31.51 24.13 -7.10
CA TRP A 9 -30.10 24.29 -7.48
C TRP A 9 -29.90 25.39 -8.52
N LEU A 10 -28.72 25.98 -8.51
CA LEU A 10 -28.28 26.93 -9.53
C LEU A 10 -27.55 26.17 -10.65
N LEU A 11 -27.78 26.59 -11.90
CA LEU A 11 -27.12 25.96 -13.06
C LEU A 11 -25.62 26.27 -13.12
N SER A 12 -25.18 27.33 -12.42
CA SER A 12 -23.77 27.68 -12.21
C SER A 12 -23.06 26.74 -11.24
N ASP A 13 -23.81 26.08 -10.34
CA ASP A 13 -23.26 25.28 -9.25
C ASP A 13 -23.06 23.82 -9.70
N ILE A 14 -22.39 23.65 -10.83
CA ILE A 14 -22.14 22.35 -11.40
C ILE A 14 -20.98 21.64 -10.69
N LEU A 15 -21.21 20.38 -10.32
CA LEU A 15 -20.23 19.52 -9.67
C LEU A 15 -19.57 18.55 -10.66
N GLY A 16 -20.33 18.10 -11.66
CA GLY A 16 -19.85 17.17 -12.68
C GLY A 16 -20.71 17.21 -13.94
N GLN A 17 -20.08 16.94 -15.08
CA GLN A 17 -20.71 16.86 -16.39
C GLN A 17 -20.43 15.50 -17.02
N GLY A 18 -21.49 14.86 -17.51
CA GLY A 18 -21.41 13.59 -18.22
C GLY A 18 -22.24 13.61 -19.50
N ALA A 19 -22.06 12.59 -20.33
CA ALA A 19 -22.79 12.47 -21.60
C ALA A 19 -24.32 12.34 -21.43
N THR A 20 -24.77 11.79 -20.30
CA THR A 20 -26.19 11.49 -20.03
C THR A 20 -26.82 12.39 -18.97
N ALA A 21 -26.02 13.06 -18.13
CA ALA A 21 -26.52 13.86 -17.03
C ALA A 21 -25.49 14.88 -16.56
N ASN A 22 -25.99 15.92 -15.88
CA ASN A 22 -25.19 16.87 -15.14
C ASN A 22 -25.49 16.72 -13.65
N VAL A 23 -24.50 16.92 -12.80
CA VAL A 23 -24.64 16.88 -11.34
C VAL A 23 -24.44 18.29 -10.81
N PHE A 24 -25.40 18.78 -10.01
CA PHE A 24 -25.37 20.11 -9.42
C PHE A 24 -25.32 20.04 -7.91
N ARG A 25 -24.73 21.06 -7.28
CA ARG A 25 -24.88 21.30 -5.85
C ARG A 25 -26.22 21.98 -5.62
N GLY A 26 -27.10 21.31 -4.90
CA GLY A 26 -28.41 21.81 -4.53
C GLY A 26 -28.62 21.85 -3.03
N ARG A 27 -29.76 22.41 -2.62
CA ARG A 27 -30.18 22.49 -1.22
C ARG A 27 -31.60 22.01 -1.04
N HIS A 28 -31.88 21.38 0.09
CA HIS A 28 -33.25 21.13 0.52
C HIS A 28 -33.92 22.44 0.97
N LYS A 29 -35.11 22.72 0.43
CA LYS A 29 -35.80 24.01 0.55
C LYS A 29 -36.15 24.40 1.99
N LYS A 30 -36.40 23.42 2.86
CA LYS A 30 -36.82 23.66 4.25
C LYS A 30 -35.66 23.65 5.23
N THR A 31 -34.71 22.73 5.07
CA THR A 31 -33.62 22.54 6.05
C THR A 31 -32.34 23.28 5.67
N GLY A 32 -32.15 23.61 4.38
CA GLY A 32 -30.95 24.28 3.87
C GLY A 32 -29.75 23.34 3.65
N ASP A 33 -29.87 22.06 4.02
CA ASP A 33 -28.84 21.03 3.84
C ASP A 33 -28.48 20.83 2.38
N LEU A 34 -27.21 20.54 2.13
CA LEU A 34 -26.63 20.42 0.79
C LEU A 34 -26.73 18.98 0.26
N PHE A 35 -27.05 18.87 -1.03
CA PHE A 35 -27.16 17.59 -1.76
C PHE A 35 -26.51 17.71 -3.15
N ALA A 36 -26.13 16.55 -3.70
CA ALA A 36 -25.77 16.43 -5.11
C ALA A 36 -27.02 16.03 -5.90
N ILE A 37 -27.37 16.79 -6.93
CA ILE A 37 -28.59 16.60 -7.72
C ILE A 37 -28.21 16.22 -9.14
N LYS A 38 -28.46 14.97 -9.53
CA LYS A 38 -28.23 14.49 -10.90
C LYS A 38 -29.46 14.74 -11.75
N VAL A 39 -29.28 15.56 -12.78
CA VAL A 39 -30.32 15.94 -13.75
C VAL A 39 -29.95 15.37 -15.11
N PHE A 40 -30.82 14.51 -15.63
CA PHE A 40 -30.64 13.86 -16.92
C PHE A 40 -30.88 14.84 -18.07
N ASN A 41 -30.02 14.80 -19.09
CA ASN A 41 -30.10 15.70 -20.24
C ASN A 41 -31.08 15.18 -21.32
N ASN A 42 -31.41 16.03 -22.30
CA ASN A 42 -32.35 15.67 -23.37
C ASN A 42 -31.91 14.43 -24.18
N ILE A 43 -30.60 14.24 -24.36
CA ILE A 43 -30.03 13.08 -25.08
C ILE A 43 -30.34 11.79 -24.33
N SER A 44 -30.32 11.82 -23.00
CA SER A 44 -30.61 10.65 -22.17
C SER A 44 -32.02 10.08 -22.39
N PHE A 45 -32.99 10.94 -22.75
CA PHE A 45 -34.38 10.56 -23.02
C PHE A 45 -34.58 9.95 -24.40
N LEU A 46 -33.57 10.03 -25.28
CA LEU A 46 -33.55 9.30 -26.55
C LEU A 46 -33.24 7.81 -26.36
N ARG A 47 -32.74 7.41 -25.17
CA ARG A 47 -32.48 6.01 -24.84
C ARG A 47 -33.81 5.28 -24.58
N PRO A 48 -33.87 3.96 -24.81
CA PRO A 48 -35.03 3.15 -24.40
C PRO A 48 -35.37 3.35 -22.91
N VAL A 49 -36.67 3.36 -22.59
CA VAL A 49 -37.17 3.64 -21.23
C VAL A 49 -36.63 2.63 -20.21
N ASP A 50 -36.50 1.36 -20.60
CA ASP A 50 -35.89 0.32 -19.77
C ASP A 50 -34.44 0.67 -19.42
N VAL A 51 -33.66 1.21 -20.37
CA VAL A 51 -32.27 1.65 -20.14
C VAL A 51 -32.22 2.87 -19.21
N GLN A 52 -33.15 3.81 -19.36
CA GLN A 52 -33.23 4.97 -18.48
C GLN A 52 -33.55 4.57 -17.04
N MET A 53 -34.40 3.56 -16.84
CA MET A 53 -34.80 3.09 -15.51
C MET A 53 -33.71 2.30 -14.77
N ARG A 54 -32.72 1.74 -15.47
CA ARG A 54 -31.65 0.91 -14.87
C ARG A 54 -30.93 1.59 -13.72
N GLU A 55 -30.48 2.82 -13.92
CA GLU A 55 -29.73 3.55 -12.89
C GLU A 55 -30.57 3.77 -11.62
N PHE A 56 -31.88 4.02 -11.77
CA PHE A 56 -32.79 4.17 -10.64
C PHE A 56 -32.98 2.86 -9.88
N GLU A 57 -33.20 1.75 -10.58
CA GLU A 57 -33.42 0.44 -9.93
C GLU A 57 -32.15 -0.08 -9.27
N VAL A 58 -30.97 0.14 -9.88
CA VAL A 58 -29.67 -0.17 -9.27
C VAL A 58 -29.50 0.61 -7.96
N LEU A 59 -29.65 1.95 -8.00
CA LEU A 59 -29.41 2.79 -6.83
C LEU A 59 -30.41 2.54 -5.68
N LYS A 60 -31.64 2.08 -5.97
CA LYS A 60 -32.61 1.72 -4.92
C LYS A 60 -32.18 0.51 -4.09
N LYS A 61 -31.42 -0.43 -4.67
CA LYS A 61 -30.94 -1.64 -3.97
C LYS A 61 -29.71 -1.37 -3.11
N LEU A 62 -28.97 -0.29 -3.40
CA LEU A 62 -27.68 0.00 -2.78
C LEU A 62 -27.82 0.90 -1.55
N ASN A 63 -27.33 0.42 -0.41
CA ASN A 63 -27.23 1.20 0.81
C ASN A 63 -26.03 0.73 1.65
N HIS A 64 -24.89 1.38 1.46
CA HIS A 64 -23.64 1.02 2.12
C HIS A 64 -22.72 2.24 2.25
N LYS A 65 -21.84 2.25 3.27
CA LYS A 65 -20.96 3.39 3.56
C LYS A 65 -20.02 3.76 2.40
N ASN A 66 -19.67 2.78 1.55
CA ASN A 66 -18.80 2.96 0.39
C ASN A 66 -19.56 3.15 -0.92
N ILE A 67 -20.86 3.44 -0.86
CA ILE A 67 -21.70 3.85 -1.99
C ILE A 67 -22.27 5.24 -1.68
N VAL A 68 -22.25 6.16 -2.64
CA VAL A 68 -22.88 7.47 -2.46
C VAL A 68 -24.39 7.28 -2.27
N LYS A 69 -24.91 7.75 -1.14
CA LYS A 69 -26.29 7.47 -0.74
C LYS A 69 -27.29 8.17 -1.68
N LEU A 70 -28.23 7.42 -2.21
CA LEU A 70 -29.45 7.96 -2.82
C LEU A 70 -30.46 8.31 -1.70
N PHE A 71 -30.86 9.58 -1.62
CA PHE A 71 -31.87 10.03 -0.64
C PHE A 71 -33.28 9.96 -1.21
N ALA A 72 -33.48 10.44 -2.43
CA ALA A 72 -34.79 10.50 -3.05
C ALA A 72 -34.69 10.54 -4.57
N ILE A 73 -35.78 10.15 -5.22
CA ILE A 73 -36.02 10.38 -6.64
C ILE A 73 -37.19 11.36 -6.71
N GLU A 74 -36.97 12.52 -7.33
CA GLU A 74 -37.99 13.58 -7.44
C GLU A 74 -38.18 13.96 -8.90
N GLU A 75 -39.21 14.77 -9.20
CA GLU A 75 -39.44 15.33 -10.52
C GLU A 75 -39.12 16.82 -10.54
N GLU A 76 -38.41 17.27 -11.57
CA GLU A 76 -38.16 18.69 -11.80
C GLU A 76 -39.46 19.41 -12.15
N THR A 77 -39.66 20.59 -11.59
CA THR A 77 -40.92 21.35 -11.62
C THR A 77 -41.43 21.69 -13.02
N THR A 78 -40.54 22.00 -13.97
CA THR A 78 -40.90 22.52 -15.29
C THR A 78 -40.99 21.40 -16.33
N THR A 79 -39.95 20.58 -16.38
CA THR A 79 -39.75 19.51 -17.38
C THR A 79 -40.41 18.20 -16.97
N ARG A 80 -40.76 18.03 -15.68
CA ARG A 80 -41.25 16.76 -15.10
C ARG A 80 -40.26 15.60 -15.23
N HIS A 81 -39.01 15.89 -15.57
CA HIS A 81 -37.97 14.90 -15.65
C HIS A 81 -37.59 14.40 -14.25
N LYS A 82 -37.37 13.08 -14.12
CA LYS A 82 -36.87 12.50 -12.89
C LYS A 82 -35.45 12.99 -12.61
N VAL A 83 -35.14 13.26 -11.35
CA VAL A 83 -33.81 13.65 -10.86
C VAL A 83 -33.44 12.81 -9.64
N LEU A 84 -32.14 12.59 -9.45
CA LEU A 84 -31.63 11.88 -8.27
C LEU A 84 -31.13 12.89 -7.25
N ILE A 85 -31.63 12.78 -6.01
CA ILE A 85 -31.13 13.52 -4.86
C ILE A 85 -30.17 12.61 -4.10
N MET A 86 -28.89 12.95 -4.10
CA MET A 86 -27.80 12.13 -3.57
C MET A 86 -26.99 12.88 -2.52
N GLU A 87 -26.25 12.13 -1.71
CA GLU A 87 -25.26 12.67 -0.79
C GLU A 87 -24.27 13.59 -1.50
N PHE A 88 -24.07 14.79 -0.95
CA PHE A 88 -23.05 15.70 -1.43
C PHE A 88 -21.68 15.38 -0.81
N CYS A 89 -20.69 15.10 -1.65
CA CYS A 89 -19.31 14.83 -1.24
C CYS A 89 -18.43 16.08 -1.49
N PRO A 90 -18.18 16.94 -0.49
CA PRO A 90 -17.55 18.24 -0.70
C PRO A 90 -16.06 18.16 -1.08
N CYS A 91 -15.38 17.04 -0.79
CA CYS A 91 -13.95 16.87 -1.04
C CYS A 91 -13.63 16.41 -2.47
N GLY A 92 -14.63 16.34 -3.36
CA GLY A 92 -14.45 15.92 -4.73
C GLY A 92 -14.25 14.41 -4.86
N SER A 93 -13.47 14.00 -5.86
CA SER A 93 -13.23 12.60 -6.20
C SER A 93 -11.78 12.20 -5.94
N LEU A 94 -11.48 10.90 -6.00
CA LEU A 94 -10.11 10.39 -5.99
C LEU A 94 -9.30 10.98 -7.15
N TYR A 95 -9.91 11.26 -8.30
CA TYR A 95 -9.25 12.00 -9.37
C TYR A 95 -8.75 13.37 -8.90
N THR A 96 -9.61 14.13 -8.20
CA THR A 96 -9.23 15.43 -7.63
C THR A 96 -8.02 15.32 -6.70
N VAL A 97 -7.97 14.26 -5.88
CA VAL A 97 -6.84 14.00 -4.98
C VAL A 97 -5.56 13.63 -5.76
N LEU A 98 -5.67 12.81 -6.81
CA LEU A 98 -4.52 12.42 -7.63
C LEU A 98 -3.99 13.56 -8.52
N GLU A 99 -4.82 14.56 -8.81
CA GLU A 99 -4.40 15.77 -9.51
C GLU A 99 -3.57 16.72 -8.64
N GLU A 100 -3.58 16.55 -7.31
CA GLU A 100 -2.71 17.32 -6.43
C GLU A 100 -1.23 16.98 -6.69
N PRO A 101 -0.33 17.99 -6.89
CA PRO A 101 1.08 17.73 -7.19
C PRO A 101 1.83 16.90 -6.13
N SER A 102 1.37 16.93 -4.87
CA SER A 102 1.87 16.09 -3.77
C SER A 102 1.74 14.58 -4.07
N ASN A 103 0.72 14.20 -4.84
CA ASN A 103 0.37 12.81 -5.18
C ASN A 103 0.80 12.43 -6.61
N ALA A 104 1.56 13.27 -7.30
CA ALA A 104 2.01 13.04 -8.68
C ALA A 104 2.83 11.74 -8.87
N TYR A 105 3.35 11.16 -7.79
CA TYR A 105 4.09 9.90 -7.77
C TYR A 105 3.45 8.84 -6.85
N GLY A 106 2.13 8.93 -6.67
CA GLY A 106 1.34 8.02 -5.85
C GLY A 106 0.94 8.63 -4.51
N LEU A 107 -0.15 8.08 -3.95
CA LEU A 107 -0.68 8.47 -2.65
C LEU A 107 0.27 8.09 -1.52
N PRO A 108 0.22 8.78 -0.36
CA PRO A 108 0.75 8.25 0.88
C PRO A 108 0.19 6.84 1.16
N GLU A 109 1.01 5.95 1.69
CA GLU A 109 0.63 4.55 1.92
C GLU A 109 -0.60 4.39 2.84
N SER A 110 -0.76 5.28 3.83
CA SER A 110 -1.94 5.32 4.69
C SER A 110 -3.23 5.60 3.90
N GLU A 111 -3.20 6.58 3.00
CA GLU A 111 -4.35 6.93 2.17
C GLU A 111 -4.62 5.85 1.12
N PHE A 112 -3.57 5.23 0.58
CA PHE A 112 -3.71 4.11 -0.36
C PHE A 112 -4.45 2.92 0.28
N LEU A 113 -4.13 2.55 1.52
CA LEU A 113 -4.84 1.48 2.23
C LEU A 113 -6.31 1.83 2.50
N ILE A 114 -6.62 3.11 2.75
CA ILE A 114 -8.01 3.59 2.88
C ILE A 114 -8.76 3.44 1.55
N VAL A 115 -8.14 3.86 0.43
CA VAL A 115 -8.71 3.67 -0.92
C VAL A 115 -8.94 2.18 -1.21
N LEU A 116 -7.95 1.33 -0.93
CA LEU A 116 -8.05 -0.12 -1.12
C LEU A 116 -9.23 -0.69 -0.33
N ARG A 117 -9.30 -0.39 0.97
CA ARG A 117 -10.40 -0.82 1.87
C ARG A 117 -11.76 -0.42 1.34
N ASP A 118 -11.92 0.85 0.99
CA ASP A 118 -13.21 1.41 0.67
C ASP A 118 -13.71 1.03 -0.72
N VAL A 119 -12.81 0.94 -1.70
CA VAL A 119 -13.14 0.45 -3.05
C VAL A 119 -13.50 -1.04 -3.00
N VAL A 120 -12.73 -1.85 -2.26
CA VAL A 120 -13.03 -3.29 -2.08
C VAL A 120 -14.37 -3.47 -1.37
N GLY A 121 -14.63 -2.72 -0.29
CA GLY A 121 -15.90 -2.79 0.44
C GLY A 121 -17.10 -2.34 -0.40
N GLY A 122 -16.93 -1.28 -1.20
CA GLY A 122 -17.94 -0.83 -2.16
C GLY A 122 -18.24 -1.89 -3.21
N MET A 123 -17.20 -2.50 -3.79
CA MET A 123 -17.37 -3.53 -4.81
C MET A 123 -17.94 -4.84 -4.30
N ASN A 124 -17.53 -5.28 -3.11
CA ASN A 124 -18.14 -6.46 -2.51
C ASN A 124 -19.64 -6.24 -2.32
N HIS A 125 -20.05 -5.06 -1.86
CA HIS A 125 -21.48 -4.73 -1.74
C HIS A 125 -22.22 -4.70 -3.08
N LEU A 126 -21.59 -4.22 -4.17
CA LEU A 126 -22.19 -4.31 -5.50
C LEU A 126 -22.38 -5.78 -5.93
N ARG A 127 -21.36 -6.61 -5.68
CA ARG A 127 -21.39 -8.04 -6.03
C ARG A 127 -22.47 -8.80 -5.26
N GLU A 128 -22.59 -8.56 -3.96
CA GLU A 128 -23.64 -9.14 -3.10
C GLU A 128 -25.06 -8.79 -3.57
N ASN A 129 -25.22 -7.69 -4.32
CA ASN A 129 -26.48 -7.24 -4.89
C ASN A 129 -26.61 -7.54 -6.40
N GLY A 130 -25.71 -8.34 -6.98
CA GLY A 130 -25.75 -8.72 -8.40
C GLY A 130 -25.51 -7.56 -9.37
N ILE A 131 -24.79 -6.52 -8.95
CA ILE A 131 -24.58 -5.29 -9.74
C ILE A 131 -23.13 -5.22 -10.25
N VAL A 132 -22.97 -4.96 -11.54
CA VAL A 132 -21.68 -4.65 -12.18
C VAL A 132 -21.68 -3.18 -12.60
N HIS A 133 -20.64 -2.43 -12.23
CA HIS A 133 -20.57 -0.98 -12.38
C HIS A 133 -20.15 -0.54 -13.79
N ARG A 134 -19.06 -1.13 -14.31
CA ARG A 134 -18.47 -0.97 -15.65
C ARG A 134 -17.79 0.36 -15.99
N ASP A 135 -17.85 1.35 -15.11
CA ASP A 135 -17.11 2.62 -15.26
C ASP A 135 -16.41 3.02 -13.95
N ILE A 136 -15.74 2.05 -13.31
CA ILE A 136 -14.93 2.35 -12.12
C ILE A 136 -13.68 3.11 -12.56
N LYS A 137 -13.47 4.28 -12.00
CA LYS A 137 -12.32 5.15 -12.26
C LYS A 137 -12.16 6.15 -11.12
N PRO A 138 -11.00 6.80 -10.95
CA PRO A 138 -10.80 7.81 -9.91
C PRO A 138 -11.87 8.91 -9.87
N GLY A 139 -12.42 9.31 -11.01
CA GLY A 139 -13.47 10.34 -11.09
C GLY A 139 -14.83 9.90 -10.52
N ASN A 140 -15.09 8.59 -10.43
CA ASN A 140 -16.34 8.01 -9.91
C ASN A 140 -16.19 7.46 -8.49
N ILE A 141 -15.06 7.75 -7.83
CA ILE A 141 -14.77 7.38 -6.45
C ILE A 141 -14.74 8.68 -5.64
N MET A 142 -15.86 9.01 -5.00
CA MET A 142 -16.01 10.24 -4.22
C MET A 142 -15.27 10.15 -2.90
N ARG A 143 -14.79 11.29 -2.40
CA ARG A 143 -14.16 11.41 -1.09
C ARG A 143 -15.03 12.23 -0.14
N VAL A 144 -15.21 11.73 1.07
CA VAL A 144 -15.73 12.49 2.22
C VAL A 144 -14.77 12.35 3.39
N ILE A 145 -14.87 13.25 4.37
CA ILE A 145 -14.12 13.16 5.62
C ILE A 145 -15.03 12.50 6.66
N GLY A 146 -14.56 11.41 7.25
CA GLY A 146 -15.22 10.72 8.35
C GLY A 146 -15.18 11.53 9.65
N GLU A 147 -15.94 11.10 10.64
CA GLU A 147 -16.04 11.76 11.95
C GLU A 147 -14.70 11.78 12.71
N ASP A 148 -13.83 10.80 12.43
CA ASP A 148 -12.48 10.66 12.97
C ASP A 148 -11.42 11.44 12.17
N GLY A 149 -11.82 12.17 11.14
CA GLY A 149 -10.94 12.92 10.25
C GLY A 149 -10.27 12.09 9.14
N GLN A 150 -10.47 10.77 9.10
CA GLN A 150 -9.96 9.94 7.99
C GLN A 150 -10.83 10.10 6.75
N SER A 151 -10.25 9.92 5.57
CA SER A 151 -11.05 9.81 4.36
C SER A 151 -11.96 8.57 4.38
N VAL A 152 -13.14 8.72 3.79
CA VAL A 152 -14.00 7.62 3.39
C VAL A 152 -14.31 7.77 1.91
N TYR A 153 -14.00 6.74 1.13
CA TYR A 153 -14.26 6.72 -0.30
C TYR A 153 -15.56 5.99 -0.64
N LYS A 154 -16.28 6.52 -1.64
CA LYS A 154 -17.60 6.04 -2.05
C LYS A 154 -17.75 5.94 -3.56
N LEU A 155 -18.28 4.82 -4.06
CA LEU A 155 -18.59 4.65 -5.48
C LEU A 155 -19.86 5.43 -5.87
N THR A 156 -19.87 5.99 -7.07
CA THR A 156 -21.01 6.70 -7.66
C THR A 156 -21.02 6.56 -9.19
N ASP A 157 -22.02 7.17 -9.83
CA ASP A 157 -22.23 7.20 -11.27
C ASP A 157 -22.52 5.82 -11.90
N PHE A 158 -23.62 5.23 -11.45
CA PHE A 158 -24.17 3.96 -11.92
C PHE A 158 -24.87 4.06 -13.29
N GLY A 159 -24.63 5.11 -14.07
CA GLY A 159 -25.24 5.29 -15.39
C GLY A 159 -24.83 4.21 -16.40
N ALA A 160 -23.69 3.56 -16.16
CA ALA A 160 -23.22 2.40 -16.89
C ALA A 160 -23.56 1.07 -16.20
N ALA A 161 -24.15 1.06 -15.00
CA ALA A 161 -24.32 -0.16 -14.23
C ALA A 161 -25.41 -1.07 -14.82
N ARG A 162 -25.32 -2.36 -14.50
CA ARG A 162 -26.32 -3.36 -14.86
C ARG A 162 -26.40 -4.44 -13.80
N GLU A 163 -27.62 -4.93 -13.56
CA GLU A 163 -27.83 -6.18 -12.85
C GLU A 163 -27.45 -7.34 -13.76
N LEU A 164 -26.59 -8.23 -13.27
CA LEU A 164 -26.11 -9.41 -13.99
C LEU A 164 -26.07 -10.56 -13.00
N GLU A 165 -26.60 -11.72 -13.43
CA GLU A 165 -26.27 -12.98 -12.77
C GLU A 165 -24.78 -13.30 -12.97
N ASP A 166 -24.19 -14.12 -12.10
CA ASP A 166 -22.75 -14.34 -12.01
C ASP A 166 -22.09 -14.78 -13.33
N ASP A 167 -22.82 -15.53 -14.16
CA ASP A 167 -22.38 -16.03 -15.46
C ASP A 167 -22.95 -15.24 -16.65
N GLU A 168 -23.75 -14.19 -16.39
CA GLU A 168 -24.43 -13.44 -17.45
C GLU A 168 -23.46 -12.46 -18.14
N GLN A 169 -23.41 -12.53 -19.47
CA GLN A 169 -22.53 -11.68 -20.28
C GLN A 169 -23.32 -10.62 -21.07
N PHE A 170 -22.72 -9.46 -21.32
CA PHE A 170 -23.38 -8.32 -21.97
C PHE A 170 -22.65 -7.75 -23.21
N VAL A 171 -23.34 -6.83 -23.91
CA VAL A 171 -22.98 -6.33 -25.26
C VAL A 171 -22.89 -4.78 -25.34
N SER A 172 -23.46 -4.03 -24.39
CA SER A 172 -23.55 -2.56 -24.44
C SER A 172 -22.24 -1.84 -24.06
N LEU A 173 -21.95 -0.69 -24.70
CA LEU A 173 -20.67 0.03 -24.58
C LEU A 173 -20.79 1.30 -23.71
N TYR A 174 -20.04 1.32 -22.61
CA TYR A 174 -19.89 2.47 -21.71
C TYR A 174 -18.48 2.41 -21.08
N GLY A 175 -17.92 3.56 -20.68
CA GLY A 175 -16.72 3.64 -19.86
C GLY A 175 -15.71 4.69 -20.32
N THR A 176 -14.61 4.80 -19.57
CA THR A 176 -13.54 5.78 -19.79
C THR A 176 -12.30 5.09 -20.34
N GLU A 177 -11.81 5.55 -21.51
CA GLU A 177 -10.84 4.86 -22.38
C GLU A 177 -9.64 4.27 -21.61
N GLU A 178 -9.10 5.00 -20.64
CA GLU A 178 -7.88 4.63 -19.90
C GLU A 178 -8.08 3.49 -18.89
N TYR A 179 -9.31 3.20 -18.48
CA TYR A 179 -9.66 2.24 -17.42
C TYR A 179 -10.48 1.05 -17.92
N LEU A 180 -10.75 0.99 -19.22
CA LEU A 180 -11.58 -0.05 -19.83
C LEU A 180 -10.81 -1.36 -20.00
N HIS A 181 -11.50 -2.48 -19.77
CA HIS A 181 -11.03 -3.82 -20.09
C HIS A 181 -10.65 -3.92 -21.60
N PRO A 182 -9.60 -4.65 -21.99
CA PRO A 182 -9.11 -4.69 -23.38
C PRO A 182 -10.19 -5.04 -24.40
N ASP A 183 -11.00 -6.05 -24.11
CA ASP A 183 -12.05 -6.44 -25.05
C ASP A 183 -13.17 -5.36 -25.14
N MET A 184 -13.51 -4.68 -24.03
CA MET A 184 -14.44 -3.54 -24.08
C MET A 184 -13.86 -2.36 -24.86
N TYR A 185 -12.55 -2.13 -24.74
CA TYR A 185 -11.83 -1.09 -25.47
C TYR A 185 -11.87 -1.34 -26.98
N GLU A 186 -11.60 -2.57 -27.44
CA GLU A 186 -11.69 -2.93 -28.85
C GLU A 186 -13.04 -2.55 -29.46
N ARG A 187 -14.11 -2.87 -28.73
CA ARG A 187 -15.47 -2.65 -29.22
C ARG A 187 -15.91 -1.19 -29.08
N ALA A 188 -15.62 -0.54 -27.94
CA ALA A 188 -16.10 0.81 -27.65
C ALA A 188 -15.29 1.89 -28.38
N VAL A 189 -13.98 1.67 -28.51
CA VAL A 189 -13.05 2.68 -29.00
C VAL A 189 -12.66 2.41 -30.45
N LEU A 190 -12.31 1.16 -30.80
CA LEU A 190 -11.93 0.81 -32.18
C LEU A 190 -13.14 0.46 -33.07
N ARG A 191 -14.35 0.34 -32.49
CA ARG A 191 -15.61 0.01 -33.19
C ARG A 191 -15.50 -1.24 -34.06
N LYS A 192 -14.73 -2.24 -33.60
CA LYS A 192 -14.63 -3.55 -34.26
C LYS A 192 -15.72 -4.48 -33.73
N ASP A 193 -16.38 -5.18 -34.64
CA ASP A 193 -17.35 -6.20 -34.27
C ASP A 193 -16.61 -7.45 -33.76
N HIS A 194 -16.70 -7.67 -32.45
CA HIS A 194 -16.18 -8.87 -31.81
C HIS A 194 -17.30 -9.57 -31.05
N GLN A 195 -17.40 -10.90 -31.19
CA GLN A 195 -18.47 -11.71 -30.58
C GLN A 195 -18.24 -12.05 -29.11
N LYS A 196 -17.08 -11.69 -28.55
CA LYS A 196 -16.74 -12.00 -27.16
C LYS A 196 -17.61 -11.15 -26.23
N LYS A 197 -18.40 -11.80 -25.40
CA LYS A 197 -19.22 -11.12 -24.39
C LYS A 197 -18.43 -11.01 -23.09
N TYR A 198 -18.74 -9.99 -22.29
CA TYR A 198 -18.01 -9.68 -21.07
C TYR A 198 -18.85 -9.97 -19.83
N GLY A 199 -18.23 -10.55 -18.81
CA GLY A 199 -18.84 -10.80 -17.50
C GLY A 199 -18.44 -9.74 -16.47
N ALA A 200 -18.64 -10.04 -15.20
CA ALA A 200 -18.34 -9.12 -14.09
C ALA A 200 -16.85 -8.75 -13.96
N THR A 201 -15.93 -9.53 -14.55
CA THR A 201 -14.46 -9.32 -14.46
C THR A 201 -13.96 -8.01 -15.07
N VAL A 202 -14.79 -7.31 -15.86
CA VAL A 202 -14.44 -5.98 -16.39
C VAL A 202 -14.17 -4.96 -15.29
N ASP A 203 -14.88 -5.05 -14.16
CA ASP A 203 -14.69 -4.16 -13.02
C ASP A 203 -13.33 -4.42 -12.34
N LEU A 204 -12.85 -5.67 -12.33
CA LEU A 204 -11.54 -6.02 -11.77
C LEU A 204 -10.40 -5.35 -12.54
N TRP A 205 -10.49 -5.28 -13.87
CA TRP A 205 -9.52 -4.54 -14.67
C TRP A 205 -9.54 -3.04 -14.33
N SER A 206 -10.72 -2.43 -14.32
CA SER A 206 -10.89 -1.00 -14.00
C SER A 206 -10.37 -0.65 -12.59
N ILE A 207 -10.58 -1.54 -11.62
CA ILE A 207 -10.02 -1.44 -10.27
C ILE A 207 -8.50 -1.57 -10.30
N GLY A 208 -7.96 -2.54 -11.03
CA GLY A 208 -6.50 -2.73 -11.16
C GLY A 208 -5.80 -1.51 -11.73
N VAL A 209 -6.36 -0.91 -12.79
CA VAL A 209 -5.83 0.34 -13.37
C VAL A 209 -5.94 1.48 -12.36
N THR A 210 -7.05 1.56 -11.63
CA THR A 210 -7.28 2.59 -10.60
C THR A 210 -6.27 2.48 -9.45
N PHE A 211 -6.03 1.27 -8.93
CA PHE A 211 -5.06 1.04 -7.87
C PHE A 211 -3.63 1.28 -8.33
N TYR A 212 -3.26 0.90 -9.56
CA TYR A 212 -1.96 1.25 -10.11
C TYR A 212 -1.78 2.78 -10.19
N HIS A 213 -2.79 3.49 -10.68
CA HIS A 213 -2.75 4.94 -10.78
C HIS A 213 -2.63 5.59 -9.39
N ALA A 214 -3.40 5.12 -8.40
CA ALA A 214 -3.30 5.62 -7.03
C ALA A 214 -1.95 5.30 -6.37
N ALA A 215 -1.33 4.16 -6.67
CA ALA A 215 -0.04 3.74 -6.12
C ALA A 215 1.16 4.47 -6.73
N THR A 216 1.05 4.96 -7.97
CA THR A 216 2.20 5.46 -8.75
C THR A 216 2.04 6.88 -9.29
N GLY A 217 0.83 7.45 -9.26
CA GLY A 217 0.51 8.74 -9.87
C GLY A 217 0.52 8.70 -11.41
N SER A 218 0.64 7.52 -12.02
CA SER A 218 0.69 7.31 -13.46
C SER A 218 -0.21 6.17 -13.91
N LEU A 219 -0.72 6.23 -15.14
CA LEU A 219 -1.44 5.10 -15.73
C LEU A 219 -0.48 3.94 -16.02
N PRO A 220 -0.92 2.67 -15.88
CA PRO A 220 -0.09 1.48 -16.10
C PRO A 220 0.30 1.28 -17.57
N PHE A 221 -0.58 1.63 -18.49
CA PHE A 221 -0.41 1.40 -19.93
C PHE A 221 -0.32 2.75 -20.66
N ARG A 222 0.86 3.04 -21.22
CA ARG A 222 1.16 4.37 -21.78
C ARG A 222 1.84 4.27 -23.15
N PRO A 223 1.10 4.50 -24.24
CA PRO A 223 1.70 4.85 -25.53
C PRO A 223 2.50 6.15 -25.43
N PHE A 224 3.51 6.33 -26.28
CA PHE A 224 4.39 7.50 -26.24
C PHE A 224 3.63 8.83 -26.41
N GLU A 225 2.69 8.88 -27.35
CA GLU A 225 1.89 10.07 -27.66
C GLU A 225 0.71 10.28 -26.68
N GLY A 226 0.53 9.36 -25.73
CA GLY A 226 -0.57 9.32 -24.78
C GLY A 226 -1.72 8.41 -25.22
N PRO A 227 -2.50 7.89 -24.25
CA PRO A 227 -3.50 6.84 -24.47
C PRO A 227 -4.63 7.25 -25.42
N ARG A 228 -5.04 8.53 -25.39
CA ARG A 228 -6.14 9.04 -26.24
C ARG A 228 -5.70 9.34 -27.68
N ARG A 229 -4.42 9.63 -27.90
CA ARG A 229 -3.90 10.00 -29.23
C ARG A 229 -3.55 8.78 -30.07
N ASN A 230 -3.05 7.72 -29.43
CA ASN A 230 -2.62 6.51 -30.13
C ASN A 230 -3.39 5.28 -29.65
N LYS A 231 -4.62 5.15 -30.16
CA LYS A 231 -5.61 4.15 -29.71
C LYS A 231 -5.23 2.74 -30.16
N GLU A 232 -4.56 2.62 -31.31
CA GLU A 232 -4.08 1.37 -31.88
C GLU A 232 -2.91 0.80 -31.06
N VAL A 233 -1.93 1.64 -30.70
CA VAL A 233 -0.83 1.21 -29.82
C VAL A 233 -1.35 0.94 -28.41
N MET A 234 -2.28 1.75 -27.90
CA MET A 234 -2.93 1.48 -26.63
C MET A 234 -3.57 0.09 -26.61
N TYR A 235 -4.35 -0.24 -27.65
CA TYR A 235 -4.94 -1.57 -27.80
C TYR A 235 -3.88 -2.67 -27.85
N LYS A 236 -2.82 -2.49 -28.65
CA LYS A 236 -1.69 -3.42 -28.73
C LYS A 236 -1.02 -3.67 -27.37
N ILE A 237 -0.88 -2.63 -26.55
CA ILE A 237 -0.35 -2.75 -25.18
C ILE A 237 -1.32 -3.60 -24.35
N ILE A 238 -2.57 -3.18 -24.21
CA ILE A 238 -3.48 -3.81 -23.24
C ILE A 238 -3.85 -5.26 -23.60
N THR A 239 -3.81 -5.66 -24.88
CA THR A 239 -4.00 -7.07 -25.29
C THR A 239 -2.71 -7.87 -25.42
N GLY A 240 -1.60 -7.22 -25.78
CA GLY A 240 -0.29 -7.87 -25.98
C GLY A 240 0.55 -8.00 -24.71
N LYS A 241 -0.01 -7.60 -23.56
CA LYS A 241 0.65 -7.65 -22.26
C LYS A 241 0.93 -9.10 -21.85
N PRO A 242 2.16 -9.45 -21.46
CA PRO A 242 2.43 -10.77 -20.89
C PRO A 242 1.76 -10.91 -19.50
N SER A 243 1.26 -12.11 -19.18
CA SER A 243 0.77 -12.43 -17.84
C SER A 243 1.86 -12.16 -16.79
N GLY A 244 1.47 -11.59 -15.65
CA GLY A 244 2.42 -11.15 -14.61
C GLY A 244 2.93 -9.70 -14.74
N ALA A 245 2.88 -9.10 -15.94
CA ALA A 245 3.19 -7.67 -16.09
C ALA A 245 2.02 -6.80 -15.62
N ILE A 246 2.33 -5.73 -14.90
CA ILE A 246 1.36 -4.75 -14.37
C ILE A 246 1.45 -3.38 -15.06
N SER A 247 2.50 -3.14 -15.84
CA SER A 247 2.64 -1.92 -16.63
C SER A 247 3.32 -2.19 -17.98
N GLY A 248 2.98 -1.35 -18.96
CA GLY A 248 3.52 -1.37 -20.32
C GLY A 248 3.69 0.05 -20.83
N VAL A 249 4.94 0.49 -21.00
CA VAL A 249 5.24 1.90 -21.32
C VAL A 249 6.09 1.97 -22.59
N GLN A 250 5.65 2.80 -23.54
CA GLN A 250 6.42 3.10 -24.75
C GLN A 250 7.20 4.41 -24.54
N LYS A 251 8.54 4.32 -24.51
CA LYS A 251 9.41 5.48 -24.20
C LYS A 251 9.75 6.38 -25.39
N ALA A 252 9.61 5.88 -26.61
CA ALA A 252 9.92 6.60 -27.83
C ALA A 252 8.84 6.38 -28.87
N GLU A 253 8.65 7.33 -29.77
CA GLU A 253 7.72 7.21 -30.89
C GLU A 253 7.99 5.94 -31.69
N ASN A 254 6.97 5.09 -31.86
CA ASN A 254 7.06 3.79 -32.52
C ASN A 254 8.13 2.82 -31.94
N GLY A 255 8.63 3.10 -30.74
CA GLY A 255 9.59 2.25 -30.03
C GLY A 255 8.96 0.99 -29.41
N PRO A 256 9.78 0.13 -28.78
CA PRO A 256 9.30 -1.04 -28.07
C PRO A 256 8.44 -0.66 -26.85
N ILE A 257 7.67 -1.64 -26.37
CA ILE A 257 6.91 -1.53 -25.12
C ILE A 257 7.75 -2.14 -24.01
N ASP A 258 8.06 -1.34 -22.99
CA ASP A 258 8.77 -1.80 -21.80
C ASP A 258 7.74 -2.37 -20.81
N TRP A 259 7.78 -3.68 -20.61
CA TRP A 259 6.93 -4.40 -19.65
C TRP A 259 7.59 -4.48 -18.28
N SER A 260 6.81 -4.29 -17.21
CA SER A 260 7.27 -4.48 -15.83
C SER A 260 6.22 -5.20 -14.98
N GLY A 261 6.67 -6.13 -14.14
CA GLY A 261 5.88 -6.74 -13.06
C GLY A 261 6.04 -6.05 -11.71
N ASP A 262 6.97 -5.10 -11.61
CA ASP A 262 7.26 -4.34 -10.39
C ASP A 262 6.75 -2.90 -10.46
N MET A 263 6.52 -2.32 -9.29
CA MET A 263 6.27 -0.88 -9.12
C MET A 263 7.51 -0.05 -9.51
N PRO A 264 7.32 1.16 -10.07
CA PRO A 264 8.44 2.06 -10.33
C PRO A 264 9.11 2.51 -9.03
N VAL A 265 10.41 2.87 -9.11
CA VAL A 265 11.19 3.33 -7.94
C VAL A 265 10.60 4.61 -7.32
N SER A 266 9.92 5.43 -8.11
CA SER A 266 9.23 6.63 -7.64
C SER A 266 8.00 6.35 -6.77
N CYS A 267 7.48 5.12 -6.75
CA CYS A 267 6.32 4.72 -5.93
C CYS A 267 6.55 5.02 -4.44
N SER A 268 5.53 5.57 -3.79
CA SER A 268 5.53 5.96 -2.37
C SER A 268 5.27 4.81 -1.41
N LEU A 269 4.76 3.67 -1.88
CA LEU A 269 4.39 2.53 -1.03
C LEU A 269 5.64 1.78 -0.55
N SER A 270 5.63 1.34 0.71
CA SER A 270 6.72 0.51 1.26
C SER A 270 6.92 -0.77 0.46
N ARG A 271 8.16 -1.28 0.42
CA ARG A 271 8.44 -2.56 -0.27
C ARG A 271 7.63 -3.72 0.32
N GLY A 272 7.34 -3.67 1.62
CA GLY A 272 6.46 -4.63 2.29
C GLY A 272 5.07 -4.70 1.67
N LEU A 273 4.44 -3.55 1.42
CA LEU A 273 3.14 -3.49 0.76
C LEU A 273 3.23 -3.84 -0.73
N GLN A 274 4.26 -3.38 -1.44
CA GLN A 274 4.43 -3.68 -2.86
C GLN A 274 4.45 -5.18 -3.13
N VAL A 275 5.15 -5.97 -2.30
CA VAL A 275 5.22 -7.44 -2.44
C VAL A 275 3.85 -8.10 -2.29
N LEU A 276 2.94 -7.51 -1.51
CA LEU A 276 1.57 -8.00 -1.34
C LEU A 276 0.63 -7.51 -2.45
N LEU A 277 0.85 -6.30 -2.96
CA LEU A 277 -0.03 -5.65 -3.94
C LEU A 277 0.24 -6.07 -5.38
N THR A 278 1.51 -6.27 -5.78
CA THR A 278 1.83 -6.60 -7.17
C THR A 278 1.21 -7.92 -7.65
N PRO A 279 1.10 -8.99 -6.84
CA PRO A 279 0.36 -10.19 -7.24
C PRO A 279 -1.12 -9.91 -7.50
N VAL A 280 -1.77 -9.08 -6.67
CA VAL A 280 -3.17 -8.70 -6.88
C VAL A 280 -3.32 -8.00 -8.23
N LEU A 281 -2.51 -6.97 -8.49
CA LEU A 281 -2.55 -6.21 -9.74
C LEU A 281 -2.29 -7.09 -10.97
N ALA A 282 -1.29 -7.98 -10.90
CA ALA A 282 -0.92 -8.84 -12.02
C ALA A 282 -2.04 -9.80 -12.43
N ASN A 283 -2.85 -10.26 -11.47
CA ASN A 283 -3.92 -11.23 -11.70
C ASN A 283 -5.28 -10.61 -12.05
N ILE A 284 -5.53 -9.35 -11.68
CA ILE A 284 -6.75 -8.62 -12.08
C ILE A 284 -6.57 -7.78 -13.35
N LEU A 285 -5.33 -7.43 -13.68
CA LEU A 285 -4.95 -6.89 -14.99
C LEU A 285 -4.65 -8.04 -15.96
N GLU A 286 -5.60 -8.97 -16.13
CA GLU A 286 -5.48 -10.10 -17.03
C GLU A 286 -6.67 -10.12 -17.98
N ALA A 287 -6.38 -10.15 -19.28
CA ALA A 287 -7.40 -10.11 -20.34
C ALA A 287 -7.97 -11.51 -20.64
N ASP A 288 -7.17 -12.53 -20.33
CA ASP A 288 -7.54 -13.93 -20.47
C ASP A 288 -8.38 -14.38 -19.26
N GLN A 289 -9.67 -14.67 -19.49
CA GLN A 289 -10.61 -15.03 -18.42
C GLN A 289 -10.21 -16.30 -17.66
N GLU A 290 -9.49 -17.23 -18.29
CA GLU A 290 -9.05 -18.46 -17.62
C GLU A 290 -7.89 -18.23 -16.64
N LYS A 291 -7.12 -17.15 -16.84
CA LYS A 291 -5.98 -16.78 -16.00
C LYS A 291 -6.30 -15.66 -15.01
N CYS A 292 -7.31 -14.85 -15.32
CA CYS A 292 -7.77 -13.75 -14.49
C CYS A 292 -8.37 -14.30 -13.18
N TRP A 293 -8.15 -13.59 -12.08
CA TRP A 293 -8.82 -13.92 -10.83
C TRP A 293 -10.33 -13.68 -10.91
N GLY A 294 -11.08 -14.55 -10.23
CA GLY A 294 -12.48 -14.29 -9.88
C GLY A 294 -12.60 -13.32 -8.70
N PHE A 295 -13.82 -12.85 -8.46
CA PHE A 295 -14.11 -11.93 -7.35
C PHE A 295 -13.81 -12.54 -5.97
N ASP A 296 -14.15 -13.81 -5.74
CA ASP A 296 -13.92 -14.46 -4.44
C ASP A 296 -12.44 -14.46 -4.07
N GLN A 297 -11.57 -14.78 -5.04
CA GLN A 297 -10.13 -14.74 -4.85
C GLN A 297 -9.64 -13.30 -4.66
N PHE A 298 -10.09 -12.35 -5.48
CA PHE A 298 -9.75 -10.95 -5.31
C PHE A 298 -10.13 -10.40 -3.92
N PHE A 299 -11.33 -10.70 -3.43
CA PHE A 299 -11.79 -10.26 -2.11
C PHE A 299 -11.04 -10.94 -0.97
N ALA A 300 -10.74 -12.24 -1.08
CA ALA A 300 -9.95 -12.95 -0.09
C ALA A 300 -8.52 -12.38 0.02
N GLU A 301 -7.84 -12.20 -1.11
CA GLU A 301 -6.46 -11.72 -1.15
C GLU A 301 -6.34 -10.26 -0.72
N THR A 302 -7.26 -9.39 -1.14
CA THR A 302 -7.27 -7.99 -0.67
C THR A 302 -7.66 -7.87 0.80
N SER A 303 -8.58 -8.72 1.28
CA SER A 303 -8.90 -8.79 2.71
C SER A 303 -7.70 -9.29 3.53
N ASP A 304 -6.91 -10.24 3.04
CA ASP A 304 -5.67 -10.67 3.71
C ASP A 304 -4.74 -9.48 3.96
N ILE A 305 -4.54 -8.62 2.96
CA ILE A 305 -3.72 -7.41 3.09
C ILE A 305 -4.30 -6.46 4.15
N LEU A 306 -5.61 -6.20 4.09
CA LEU A 306 -6.29 -5.23 4.95
C LEU A 306 -6.42 -5.65 6.41
N HIS A 307 -6.37 -6.96 6.71
CA HIS A 307 -6.43 -7.48 8.07
C HIS A 307 -5.05 -7.58 8.76
N ARG A 308 -3.97 -7.25 8.04
CA ARG A 308 -2.62 -7.20 8.62
C ARG A 308 -2.40 -5.90 9.40
N MET A 309 -1.72 -6.02 10.53
CA MET A 309 -1.13 -4.87 11.21
C MET A 309 0.26 -4.58 10.64
N VAL A 310 0.75 -3.35 10.85
CA VAL A 310 2.08 -2.92 10.43
C VAL A 310 3.01 -2.83 11.63
N ILE A 311 4.17 -3.48 11.53
CA ILE A 311 5.28 -3.33 12.48
C ILE A 311 6.44 -2.65 11.78
N HIS A 312 6.93 -1.56 12.36
CA HIS A 312 8.03 -0.77 11.80
C HIS A 312 9.35 -1.35 12.28
N VAL A 313 10.20 -1.74 11.34
CA VAL A 313 11.53 -2.29 11.58
C VAL A 313 12.57 -1.46 10.85
N PHE A 314 13.70 -1.17 11.50
CA PHE A 314 14.81 -0.46 10.88
C PHE A 314 16.09 -1.30 10.93
N SER A 315 16.66 -1.63 9.77
CA SER A 315 17.92 -2.35 9.67
C SER A 315 19.09 -1.39 9.85
N LEU A 316 19.77 -1.49 10.99
CA LEU A 316 20.80 -0.52 11.37
C LEU A 316 22.04 -0.60 10.48
N GLN A 317 22.46 -1.81 10.08
CA GLN A 317 23.63 -2.01 9.22
C GLN A 317 23.36 -1.62 7.76
N GLN A 318 22.12 -1.83 7.29
CA GLN A 318 21.73 -1.53 5.91
C GLN A 318 21.26 -0.09 5.73
N MET A 319 20.91 0.62 6.82
CA MET A 319 20.29 1.95 6.81
C MET A 319 18.98 1.96 6.01
N THR A 320 18.10 0.99 6.27
CA THR A 320 16.82 0.82 5.55
C THR A 320 15.66 0.64 6.52
N ALA A 321 14.55 1.34 6.25
CA ALA A 321 13.30 1.18 6.97
C ALA A 321 12.38 0.16 6.28
N HIS A 322 11.66 -0.62 7.07
CA HIS A 322 10.83 -1.72 6.63
C HIS A 322 9.48 -1.67 7.34
N LYS A 323 8.40 -1.81 6.56
CA LYS A 323 7.06 -2.07 7.08
C LYS A 323 6.78 -3.56 6.96
N ILE A 324 6.57 -4.20 8.10
CA ILE A 324 6.25 -5.62 8.20
C ILE A 324 4.73 -5.76 8.32
N TYR A 325 4.09 -6.19 7.24
CA TYR A 325 2.66 -6.49 7.21
C TYR A 325 2.42 -7.91 7.71
N ILE A 326 1.87 -8.03 8.91
CA ILE A 326 1.73 -9.30 9.64
C ILE A 326 0.34 -9.38 10.27
N HIS A 327 -0.25 -10.58 10.32
CA HIS A 327 -1.51 -10.75 11.03
C HIS A 327 -1.30 -10.69 12.55
N SER A 328 -2.29 -10.16 13.27
CA SER A 328 -2.28 -10.04 14.74
C SER A 328 -2.04 -11.38 15.46
N TYR A 329 -2.52 -12.47 14.86
CA TYR A 329 -2.41 -13.85 15.35
C TYR A 329 -1.14 -14.58 14.89
N ASN A 330 -0.29 -13.98 14.04
CA ASN A 330 0.98 -14.59 13.67
C ASN A 330 1.98 -14.53 14.83
N THR A 331 2.94 -15.45 14.81
CA THR A 331 3.93 -15.61 15.87
C THR A 331 5.24 -14.85 15.58
N ALA A 332 6.10 -14.74 16.58
CA ALA A 332 7.44 -14.17 16.43
C ALA A 332 8.30 -14.90 15.39
N THR A 333 8.14 -16.21 15.24
CA THR A 333 8.82 -16.97 14.17
C THR A 333 8.47 -16.45 12.79
N ILE A 334 7.17 -16.20 12.53
CA ILE A 334 6.69 -15.63 11.25
C ILE A 334 7.22 -14.20 11.08
N PHE A 335 7.25 -13.40 12.15
CA PHE A 335 7.84 -12.06 12.11
C PHE A 335 9.30 -12.09 11.63
N HIS A 336 10.14 -12.98 12.19
CA HIS A 336 11.53 -13.12 11.77
C HIS A 336 11.67 -13.56 10.31
N GLU A 337 10.75 -14.39 9.80
CA GLU A 337 10.71 -14.77 8.37
C GLU A 337 10.39 -13.57 7.47
N LEU A 338 9.43 -12.72 7.87
CA LEU A 338 9.09 -11.50 7.13
C LEU A 338 10.23 -10.49 7.13
N VAL A 339 10.93 -10.34 8.27
CA VAL A 339 12.16 -9.54 8.36
C VAL A 339 13.21 -10.11 7.40
N TYR A 340 13.46 -11.42 7.41
CA TYR A 340 14.40 -12.07 6.49
C TYR A 340 14.06 -11.81 5.02
N LYS A 341 12.78 -11.90 4.63
CA LYS A 341 12.34 -11.67 3.24
C LYS A 341 12.76 -10.29 2.74
N GLN A 342 12.75 -9.28 3.61
CA GLN A 342 13.10 -7.89 3.26
C GLN A 342 14.57 -7.52 3.51
N THR A 343 15.22 -8.03 4.57
CA THR A 343 16.58 -7.65 4.97
C THR A 343 17.65 -8.67 4.56
N LYS A 344 17.25 -9.91 4.24
CA LYS A 344 18.13 -11.07 4.02
C LYS A 344 18.96 -11.48 5.24
N ILE A 345 18.62 -11.00 6.43
CA ILE A 345 19.24 -11.43 7.70
C ILE A 345 18.50 -12.67 8.20
N ILE A 346 19.19 -13.81 8.35
CA ILE A 346 18.61 -15.08 8.81
C ILE A 346 18.08 -14.92 10.24
N SER A 347 16.97 -15.58 10.58
CA SER A 347 16.28 -15.44 11.88
C SER A 347 17.18 -15.58 13.11
N SER A 348 18.17 -16.49 13.10
CA SER A 348 19.13 -16.67 14.20
C SER A 348 20.08 -15.49 14.42
N ASN A 349 20.25 -14.66 13.39
CA ASN A 349 21.18 -13.54 13.37
C ASN A 349 20.47 -12.20 13.61
N GLN A 350 19.16 -12.21 13.87
CA GLN A 350 18.37 -11.00 14.10
C GLN A 350 18.35 -10.64 15.59
N GLU A 351 19.27 -9.77 16.02
CA GLU A 351 19.18 -9.13 17.34
C GLU A 351 18.24 -7.92 17.25
N LEU A 352 17.21 -7.91 18.08
CA LEU A 352 16.20 -6.86 18.10
C LEU A 352 16.45 -5.87 19.24
N ILE A 353 16.36 -4.57 18.94
CA ILE A 353 16.55 -3.48 19.89
C ILE A 353 15.32 -2.58 19.83
N TYR A 354 14.71 -2.30 20.98
CA TYR A 354 13.56 -1.42 21.09
C TYR A 354 13.66 -0.59 22.37
N GLU A 355 13.48 0.73 22.24
CA GLU A 355 13.55 1.69 23.35
C GLU A 355 14.82 1.55 24.23
N GLY A 356 15.95 1.33 23.56
CA GLY A 356 17.26 1.21 24.21
C GLY A 356 17.51 -0.12 24.93
N ARG A 357 16.66 -1.13 24.73
CA ARG A 357 16.81 -2.45 25.34
C ARG A 357 16.77 -3.56 24.29
N ARG A 358 17.36 -4.72 24.62
CA ARG A 358 17.17 -5.95 23.86
C ARG A 358 15.71 -6.37 23.92
N LEU A 359 15.11 -6.62 22.76
CA LEU A 359 13.77 -7.16 22.65
C LEU A 359 13.85 -8.66 22.41
N VAL A 360 13.50 -9.45 23.43
CA VAL A 360 13.37 -10.90 23.30
C VAL A 360 11.94 -11.24 22.95
N LEU A 361 11.72 -11.76 21.74
CA LEU A 361 10.43 -12.27 21.31
C LEU A 361 10.45 -13.79 21.40
N GLU A 362 9.69 -14.34 22.35
CA GLU A 362 9.49 -15.79 22.42
C GLU A 362 8.83 -16.29 21.14
N PRO A 363 9.24 -17.45 20.58
CA PRO A 363 8.74 -17.94 19.30
C PRO A 363 7.21 -18.01 19.20
N GLY A 364 6.52 -18.34 20.30
CA GLY A 364 5.06 -18.45 20.36
C GLY A 364 4.32 -17.14 20.65
N ARG A 365 5.02 -16.02 20.90
CA ARG A 365 4.36 -14.73 21.19
C ARG A 365 3.65 -14.21 19.95
N LEU A 366 2.37 -13.85 20.09
CA LEU A 366 1.55 -13.31 19.02
C LEU A 366 1.92 -11.84 18.71
N ALA A 367 1.82 -11.45 17.44
CA ALA A 367 2.18 -10.13 16.93
C ALA A 367 1.39 -8.99 17.59
N GLN A 368 0.11 -9.20 17.93
CA GLN A 368 -0.69 -8.20 18.66
C GLN A 368 -0.12 -7.83 20.03
N HIS A 369 0.72 -8.70 20.62
CA HIS A 369 1.36 -8.47 21.91
C HIS A 369 2.78 -7.89 21.77
N PHE A 370 3.21 -7.51 20.56
CA PHE A 370 4.50 -6.88 20.36
C PHE A 370 4.46 -5.42 20.85
N PRO A 371 5.63 -4.79 21.09
CA PRO A 371 5.67 -3.37 21.36
C PRO A 371 5.04 -2.56 20.22
N LYS A 372 4.31 -1.50 20.56
CA LYS A 372 3.72 -0.61 19.55
C LYS A 372 4.83 0.16 18.84
N THR A 373 4.84 0.15 17.52
CA THR A 373 5.89 0.81 16.73
C THR A 373 5.31 1.93 15.88
N THR A 374 6.13 2.94 15.61
CA THR A 374 5.89 3.96 14.58
C THR A 374 7.11 4.05 13.66
N GLU A 375 7.03 4.81 12.57
CA GLU A 375 8.18 5.03 11.68
C GLU A 375 9.37 5.66 12.43
N GLU A 376 9.10 6.56 13.40
CA GLU A 376 10.11 7.25 14.22
C GLU A 376 10.53 6.45 15.48
N ASN A 377 9.71 5.49 15.89
CA ASN A 377 10.01 4.55 16.97
C ASN A 377 9.91 3.08 16.50
N PRO A 378 10.81 2.64 15.60
CA PRO A 378 10.82 1.29 15.09
C PRO A 378 11.51 0.33 16.06
N ILE A 379 11.30 -0.97 15.82
CA ILE A 379 12.22 -2.01 16.30
C ILE A 379 13.46 -1.96 15.41
N PHE A 380 14.64 -1.77 15.99
CA PHE A 380 15.89 -1.89 15.26
C PHE A 380 16.30 -3.35 15.16
N VAL A 381 16.85 -3.75 14.02
CA VAL A 381 17.46 -5.06 13.82
C VAL A 381 18.95 -4.89 13.46
N VAL A 382 19.79 -5.71 14.10
CA VAL A 382 21.22 -5.80 13.86
C VAL A 382 21.65 -7.27 13.79
N SER A 383 22.68 -7.55 13.00
CA SER A 383 23.33 -8.85 12.89
C SER A 383 24.80 -8.74 13.32
N ARG A 384 25.34 -9.84 13.86
CA ARG A 384 26.79 -9.97 14.11
C ARG A 384 27.57 -10.21 12.82
N GLU A 385 26.91 -10.71 11.78
CA GLU A 385 27.51 -10.89 10.47
C GLU A 385 27.55 -9.56 9.70
N PRO A 386 28.58 -9.35 8.85
CA PRO A 386 28.67 -8.15 8.05
C PRO A 386 27.55 -8.08 6.99
N LEU A 387 27.01 -6.88 6.78
CA LEU A 387 26.03 -6.59 5.75
C LEU A 387 26.47 -5.32 5.00
N ASN A 388 26.10 -5.23 3.72
CA ASN A 388 26.32 -4.02 2.95
C ASN A 388 25.35 -2.92 3.39
N THR A 389 25.86 -1.71 3.60
CA THR A 389 25.03 -0.52 3.76
C THR A 389 24.40 -0.16 2.41
N ILE A 390 23.07 -0.04 2.38
CA ILE A 390 22.29 0.23 1.17
C ILE A 390 21.82 1.69 1.17
N GLY A 391 21.22 2.14 2.27
CA GLY A 391 20.59 3.45 2.36
C GLY A 391 19.24 3.54 1.64
N LEU A 392 18.74 4.76 1.49
CA LEU A 392 17.49 5.02 0.78
C LEU A 392 17.70 4.92 -0.74
N ILE A 393 17.00 3.99 -1.39
CA ILE A 393 16.93 3.92 -2.86
C ILE A 393 15.78 4.79 -3.34
N TYR A 394 16.09 5.78 -4.17
CA TYR A 394 15.11 6.68 -4.77
C TYR A 394 15.48 7.00 -6.22
N GLU A 395 14.47 7.31 -7.04
CA GLU A 395 14.65 7.70 -8.44
C GLU A 395 15.20 9.13 -8.52
N LYS A 396 16.24 9.35 -9.35
CA LYS A 396 16.78 10.68 -9.60
C LYS A 396 15.97 11.36 -10.71
N ILE A 397 15.02 12.20 -10.30
CA ILE A 397 14.12 12.91 -11.21
C ILE A 397 14.62 14.35 -11.40
N SER A 398 14.83 14.73 -12.66
CA SER A 398 15.22 16.08 -13.04
C SER A 398 14.00 16.92 -13.43
N LEU A 399 14.11 18.24 -13.26
CA LEU A 399 13.08 19.16 -13.71
C LEU A 399 12.86 19.03 -15.24
N PRO A 400 11.61 19.06 -15.71
CA PRO A 400 11.32 19.09 -17.14
C PRO A 400 11.82 20.41 -17.75
N LYS A 401 12.09 20.39 -19.07
CA LYS A 401 12.46 21.60 -19.80
C LYS A 401 11.25 22.52 -19.92
N VAL A 402 11.43 23.78 -19.51
CA VAL A 402 10.40 24.81 -19.68
C VAL A 402 10.33 25.24 -21.14
N HIS A 403 9.12 25.25 -21.71
CA HIS A 403 8.87 25.77 -23.05
C HIS A 403 8.66 27.29 -22.99
N PRO A 404 9.31 28.09 -23.85
CA PRO A 404 9.21 29.56 -23.80
C PRO A 404 7.93 30.09 -24.46
N ARG A 405 7.12 29.23 -25.08
CA ARG A 405 5.88 29.61 -25.74
C ARG A 405 4.80 29.81 -24.67
N TYR A 406 4.18 30.99 -24.66
CA TYR A 406 2.98 31.23 -23.88
C TYR A 406 1.84 30.36 -24.41
N ASP A 407 1.40 29.41 -23.60
CA ASP A 407 0.33 28.46 -23.90
C ASP A 407 -0.39 28.17 -22.58
N LEU A 408 -1.61 28.69 -22.40
CA LEU A 408 -2.32 28.59 -21.13
C LEU A 408 -2.46 27.14 -20.63
N ASP A 409 -2.78 26.20 -21.52
CA ASP A 409 -2.95 24.79 -21.16
C ASP A 409 -1.58 24.09 -21.01
N GLY A 410 -0.64 24.43 -21.89
CA GLY A 410 0.74 23.94 -21.83
C GLY A 410 1.46 24.34 -20.54
N ASP A 411 1.30 25.60 -20.14
CA ASP A 411 1.89 26.19 -18.93
C ASP A 411 1.28 25.58 -17.66
N ALA A 412 -0.04 25.37 -17.63
CA ALA A 412 -0.70 24.70 -16.51
C ALA A 412 -0.23 23.23 -16.35
N SER A 413 -0.15 22.49 -17.45
CA SER A 413 0.37 21.11 -17.47
C SER A 413 1.83 21.04 -17.01
N MET A 414 2.65 21.96 -17.50
CA MET A 414 4.06 22.07 -17.13
C MET A 414 4.26 22.46 -15.67
N ALA A 415 3.47 23.41 -15.16
CA ALA A 415 3.51 23.82 -13.76
C ALA A 415 3.21 22.63 -12.84
N LYS A 416 2.17 21.85 -13.14
CA LYS A 416 1.84 20.62 -12.39
C LYS A 416 3.02 19.64 -12.36
N ALA A 417 3.65 19.40 -13.52
CA ALA A 417 4.79 18.49 -13.60
C ALA A 417 6.01 19.00 -12.79
N ILE A 418 6.36 20.28 -12.92
CA ILE A 418 7.47 20.89 -12.17
C ILE A 418 7.21 20.82 -10.66
N THR A 419 6.02 21.21 -10.22
CA THR A 419 5.65 21.14 -8.80
C THR A 419 5.69 19.71 -8.28
N GLY A 420 5.20 18.73 -9.06
CA GLY A 420 5.28 17.32 -8.71
C GLY A 420 6.72 16.83 -8.49
N VAL A 421 7.66 17.19 -9.36
CA VAL A 421 9.09 16.85 -9.20
C VAL A 421 9.65 17.41 -7.89
N VAL A 422 9.31 18.66 -7.56
CA VAL A 422 9.76 19.30 -6.30
C VAL A 422 9.10 18.65 -5.07
N CYS A 423 7.81 18.33 -5.14
CA CYS A 423 7.11 17.59 -4.08
C CYS A 423 7.75 16.23 -3.81
N TYR A 424 8.11 15.49 -4.87
CA TYR A 424 8.86 14.24 -4.75
C TYR A 424 10.20 14.45 -4.06
N ALA A 425 11.00 15.43 -4.50
CA ALA A 425 12.28 15.75 -3.89
C ALA A 425 12.14 16.11 -2.40
N CYS A 426 11.11 16.86 -2.02
CA CYS A 426 10.80 17.21 -0.64
C CYS A 426 10.47 15.97 0.22
N ARG A 427 9.67 15.03 -0.32
CA ARG A 427 9.37 13.75 0.34
C ARG A 427 10.64 12.92 0.55
N ILE A 428 11.51 12.82 -0.46
CA ILE A 428 12.79 12.10 -0.36
C ILE A 428 13.69 12.76 0.69
N ALA A 429 13.81 14.10 0.69
CA ALA A 429 14.61 14.82 1.68
C ALA A 429 14.12 14.56 3.12
N SER A 430 12.81 14.54 3.33
CA SER A 430 12.20 14.23 4.63
C SER A 430 12.51 12.80 5.07
N THR A 431 12.48 11.83 4.14
CA THR A 431 12.81 10.42 4.41
C THR A 431 14.31 10.24 4.72
N LEU A 432 15.19 10.94 3.99
CA LEU A 432 16.62 10.94 4.25
C LEU A 432 16.94 11.47 5.65
N LEU A 433 16.26 12.55 6.07
CA LEU A 433 16.41 13.10 7.41
C LEU A 433 15.98 12.07 8.47
N LEU A 434 14.80 11.44 8.30
CA LEU A 434 14.33 10.39 9.20
C LEU A 434 15.34 9.25 9.32
N TYR A 435 15.88 8.76 8.20
CA TYR A 435 16.86 7.68 8.21
C TYR A 435 18.12 8.07 8.99
N GLN A 436 18.62 9.30 8.84
CA GLN A 436 19.76 9.78 9.59
C GLN A 436 19.45 9.88 11.10
N GLU A 437 18.27 10.37 11.47
CA GLU A 437 17.86 10.43 12.89
C GLU A 437 17.72 9.03 13.50
N LEU A 438 17.13 8.08 12.76
CA LEU A 438 17.03 6.69 13.19
C LEU A 438 18.41 6.04 13.32
N MET A 439 19.35 6.31 12.41
CA MET A 439 20.74 5.86 12.55
C MET A 439 21.38 6.39 13.84
N ARG A 440 21.24 7.68 14.14
CA ARG A 440 21.77 8.27 15.39
C ARG A 440 21.15 7.62 16.63
N LYS A 441 19.84 7.42 16.61
CA LYS A 441 19.08 6.77 17.69
C LYS A 441 19.52 5.32 17.89
N GLY A 442 19.57 4.54 16.81
CA GLY A 442 19.94 3.12 16.83
C GLY A 442 21.40 2.88 17.22
N ILE A 443 22.34 3.66 16.69
CA ILE A 443 23.77 3.57 17.07
C ILE A 443 23.95 3.86 18.57
N ARG A 444 23.30 4.91 19.08
CA ARG A 444 23.38 5.23 20.52
C ARG A 444 22.89 4.06 21.37
N TRP A 445 21.77 3.45 21.00
CA TRP A 445 21.26 2.28 21.71
C TRP A 445 22.19 1.07 21.61
N LEU A 446 22.72 0.78 20.41
CA LEU A 446 23.66 -0.32 20.22
C LEU A 446 24.93 -0.16 21.07
N ILE A 447 25.46 1.06 21.20
CA ILE A 447 26.63 1.34 22.06
C ILE A 447 26.32 1.01 23.52
N GLU A 448 25.15 1.39 24.04
CA GLU A 448 24.76 1.06 25.41
C GLU A 448 24.61 -0.47 25.60
N LEU A 449 24.03 -1.18 24.63
CA LEU A 449 23.94 -2.65 24.67
C LEU A 449 25.33 -3.31 24.68
N ILE A 450 26.29 -2.79 23.92
CA ILE A 450 27.67 -3.31 23.93
C ILE A 450 28.34 -3.05 25.29
N LYS A 451 28.05 -1.91 25.93
CA LYS A 451 28.53 -1.65 27.31
C LYS A 451 27.91 -2.62 28.30
N ASP A 452 26.63 -2.94 28.17
CA ASP A 452 25.96 -3.92 29.02
C ASP A 452 26.61 -5.31 28.87
N ASP A 453 26.86 -5.76 27.63
CA ASP A 453 27.58 -7.01 27.35
C ASP A 453 28.98 -7.05 27.97
N TYR A 454 29.71 -5.93 27.85
CA TYR A 454 31.03 -5.80 28.43
C TYR A 454 30.98 -5.87 29.96
N ASN A 455 30.05 -5.15 30.58
CA ASN A 455 29.88 -5.12 32.03
C ASN A 455 29.48 -6.49 32.59
N GLU A 456 28.59 -7.21 31.91
CA GLU A 456 28.21 -8.58 32.27
C GLU A 456 29.42 -9.52 32.19
N THR A 457 30.21 -9.43 31.12
CA THR A 457 31.42 -10.23 30.94
C THR A 457 32.46 -9.94 32.03
N VAL A 458 32.68 -8.67 32.38
CA VAL A 458 33.58 -8.26 33.45
C VAL A 458 33.11 -8.78 34.81
N HIS A 459 31.80 -8.70 35.08
CA HIS A 459 31.22 -9.20 36.32
C HIS A 459 31.44 -10.72 36.44
N LYS A 460 31.12 -11.48 35.39
CA LYS A 460 31.32 -12.94 35.37
C LYS A 460 32.79 -13.32 35.46
N LYS A 461 33.66 -12.61 34.74
CA LYS A 461 35.12 -12.80 34.83
C LYS A 461 35.60 -12.60 36.27
N THR A 462 35.14 -11.54 36.94
CA THR A 462 35.54 -11.24 38.31
C THR A 462 35.07 -12.33 39.29
N GLU A 463 33.84 -12.82 39.15
CA GLU A 463 33.31 -13.94 39.93
C GLU A 463 34.16 -15.21 39.77
N VAL A 464 34.52 -15.55 38.53
CA VAL A 464 35.37 -16.70 38.21
C VAL A 464 36.77 -16.52 38.78
N VAL A 465 37.35 -15.32 38.68
CA VAL A 465 38.67 -15.00 39.24
C VAL A 465 38.69 -15.16 40.76
N ILE A 466 37.66 -14.66 41.46
CA ILE A 466 37.55 -14.82 42.93
C ILE A 466 37.45 -16.30 43.31
N THR A 467 36.67 -17.07 42.55
CA THR A 467 36.51 -18.52 42.76
C THR A 467 37.84 -19.24 42.55
N LEU A 468 38.54 -18.91 41.46
CA LEU A 468 39.82 -19.50 41.11
C LEU A 468 40.91 -19.18 42.13
N ASP A 469 40.98 -17.93 42.59
CA ASP A 469 41.90 -17.50 43.65
C ASP A 469 41.64 -18.25 44.97
N PHE A 470 40.36 -18.47 45.34
CA PHE A 470 40.01 -19.28 46.50
C PHE A 470 40.44 -20.74 46.35
N CYS A 471 40.21 -21.36 45.18
CA CYS A 471 40.63 -22.73 44.89
C CYS A 471 42.15 -22.89 44.98
N ILE A 472 42.91 -21.97 44.38
CA ILE A 472 44.38 -22.02 44.42
C ILE A 472 44.89 -21.86 45.85
N ARG A 473 44.36 -20.88 46.61
CA ARG A 473 44.73 -20.72 48.03
C ARG A 473 44.43 -21.96 48.87
N ASN A 474 43.34 -22.68 48.58
CA ASN A 474 43.04 -23.93 49.27
C ASN A 474 44.05 -25.03 48.93
N ILE A 475 44.37 -25.23 47.65
CA ILE A 475 45.38 -26.22 47.23
C ILE A 475 46.74 -25.89 47.83
N GLU A 476 47.18 -24.63 47.76
CA GLU A 476 48.46 -24.20 48.34
C GLU A 476 48.52 -24.41 49.86
N LYS A 477 47.42 -24.15 50.58
CA LYS A 477 47.34 -24.43 52.02
C LYS A 477 47.41 -25.93 52.30
N THR A 478 46.67 -26.74 51.57
CA THR A 478 46.66 -28.20 51.74
C THR A 478 48.03 -28.81 51.44
N VAL A 479 48.67 -28.42 50.33
CA VAL A 479 50.01 -28.88 49.97
C VAL A 479 51.03 -28.48 51.04
N LYS A 480 51.01 -27.21 51.51
CA LYS A 480 51.91 -26.75 52.59
C LYS A 480 51.71 -27.52 53.90
N VAL A 481 50.47 -27.84 54.27
CA VAL A 481 50.16 -28.64 55.48
C VAL A 481 50.60 -30.08 55.30
N TYR A 482 50.33 -30.69 54.14
CA TYR A 482 50.74 -32.05 53.81
C TYR A 482 52.26 -32.19 53.85
N GLU A 483 53.01 -31.30 53.20
CA GLU A 483 54.48 -31.29 53.25
C GLU A 483 55.04 -31.13 54.69
N LYS A 484 54.33 -30.39 55.55
CA LYS A 484 54.74 -30.17 56.94
C LYS A 484 54.45 -31.38 57.85
N LEU A 485 53.40 -32.15 57.56
CA LEU A 485 53.00 -33.34 58.32
C LEU A 485 53.66 -34.64 57.81
N MET A 486 53.83 -34.79 56.49
CA MET A 486 54.31 -36.01 55.83
C MET A 486 55.83 -36.11 55.66
N LYS A 487 56.62 -35.22 56.28
CA LYS A 487 58.08 -35.42 56.45
C LYS A 487 58.47 -36.71 57.19
N ILE A 488 57.51 -37.57 57.55
CA ILE A 488 57.73 -38.83 58.30
C ILE A 488 57.43 -40.10 57.48
N ASN A 489 56.68 -40.09 56.38
CA ASN A 489 56.52 -41.30 55.53
C ASN A 489 56.18 -40.94 54.07
N LEU A 490 56.95 -41.51 53.14
CA LEU A 490 56.86 -41.33 51.69
C LEU A 490 55.75 -42.20 51.09
N GLU A 491 54.72 -41.57 50.50
CA GLU A 491 54.05 -42.06 49.29
C GLU A 491 53.81 -40.86 48.34
N ALA A 492 54.43 -40.89 47.16
CA ALA A 492 54.63 -39.75 46.27
C ALA A 492 53.61 -39.65 45.10
N ALA A 493 52.60 -40.52 45.05
CA ALA A 493 51.71 -40.64 43.89
C ALA A 493 50.61 -39.55 43.86
N GLU A 494 49.96 -39.24 44.98
CA GLU A 494 48.85 -38.24 45.02
C GLU A 494 49.34 -36.78 44.85
N LEU A 495 50.60 -36.49 45.17
CA LEU A 495 51.21 -35.15 44.99
C LEU A 495 51.41 -34.79 43.51
N GLY A 496 51.62 -35.78 42.64
CA GLY A 496 51.83 -35.55 41.20
C GLY A 496 50.58 -34.99 40.52
N GLU A 497 49.41 -35.56 40.82
CA GLU A 497 48.13 -35.11 40.26
C GLU A 497 47.71 -33.74 40.79
N ILE A 498 47.88 -33.49 42.09
CA ILE A 498 47.57 -32.19 42.71
C ILE A 498 48.52 -31.10 42.18
N SER A 499 49.79 -31.41 41.95
CA SER A 499 50.77 -30.48 41.38
C SER A 499 50.46 -30.12 39.91
N ASP A 500 50.01 -31.09 39.11
CA ASP A 500 49.57 -30.84 37.74
C ASP A 500 48.29 -29.97 37.70
N ILE A 501 47.33 -30.23 38.59
CA ILE A 501 46.13 -29.39 38.76
C ILE A 501 46.51 -27.96 39.18
N HIS A 502 47.39 -27.79 40.17
CA HIS A 502 47.87 -26.47 40.61
C HIS A 502 48.57 -25.71 39.48
N THR A 503 49.44 -26.39 38.72
CA THR A 503 50.16 -25.81 37.57
C THR A 503 49.19 -25.37 36.47
N LYS A 504 48.15 -26.16 36.19
CA LYS A 504 47.10 -25.82 35.21
C LYS A 504 46.26 -24.63 35.68
N LEU A 505 45.85 -24.58 36.95
CA LEU A 505 45.08 -23.46 37.52
C LEU A 505 45.88 -22.15 37.50
N LEU A 506 47.19 -22.20 37.78
CA LEU A 506 48.08 -21.03 37.69
C LEU A 506 48.23 -20.49 36.26
N ARG A 507 48.11 -21.36 35.23
CA ARG A 507 48.07 -20.91 33.83
C ARG A 507 46.77 -20.18 33.49
N ILE A 508 45.64 -20.65 34.05
CA ILE A 508 44.32 -20.03 33.84
C ILE A 508 44.26 -18.62 34.42
N ILE A 509 44.92 -18.34 35.56
CA ILE A 509 44.99 -16.97 36.11
C ILE A 509 45.82 -16.01 35.24
N LYS A 510 46.82 -16.51 34.52
CA LYS A 510 47.72 -15.69 33.71
C LYS A 510 47.16 -15.34 32.32
N ALA A 511 46.13 -16.05 31.87
CA ALA A 511 45.40 -15.81 30.62
C ALA A 511 44.20 -14.87 30.87
#